data_AF-X1Q049-F1
#
_entry.id   AF-X1Q049-F1
#
_cell.length_a   1.000
_cell.length_b   1.000
_cell.length_c   1.000
_cell.angle_alpha   90.00
_cell.angle_beta   90.00
_cell.angle_gamma   90.00
#
_symmetry.space_group_name_H-M   'P 1'
#
loop_
_entity.id
_entity.type
_entity.pdbx_description
1 polymer ?
#
loop_
_entity_poly.entity_id
_entity_poly.type
_entity_poly.pdbx_seq_one_letter_code
_entity_poly.pdbx_strand_id
1 'polypeptide(L)' 'MSGIKLDIVTAERVVFSEEVDVVVAPGAEGQLGILPHHAPLMTTLQPGELRVRQGGEEFSLA' A
#
# COMPACT_ATOMS: atom_id res chain seq x y z
N MET A 1 18.20 -2.70 2.20
CA MET A 1 17.18 -1.72 1.78
C MET A 1 16.06 -1.81 2.80
N SER A 2 15.56 -0.70 3.35
CA SER A 2 14.43 -0.74 4.29
C SER A 2 13.13 -0.78 3.50
N GLY A 3 12.42 -1.90 3.52
CA GLY A 3 11.07 -1.99 2.97
C GLY A 3 10.02 -1.61 4.00
N ILE A 4 8.76 -1.59 3.56
CA ILE A 4 7.59 -1.61 4.43
C ILE A 4 6.83 -2.91 4.19
N LYS A 5 6.38 -3.55 5.26
CA LYS A 5 5.50 -4.72 5.16
C LYS A 5 4.09 -4.24 4.75
N LEU A 6 3.62 -4.70 3.60
CA LEU A 6 2.26 -4.43 3.10
C LEU A 6 1.42 -5.70 3.21
N ASP A 7 0.34 -5.62 3.99
CA ASP A 7 -0.69 -6.66 4.09
C ASP A 7 -2.03 -6.12 3.59
N ILE A 8 -2.61 -6.78 2.57
CA ILE A 8 -3.95 -6.50 2.06
C ILE A 8 -4.85 -7.68 2.40
N VAL A 9 -5.89 -7.41 3.16
CA VAL A 9 -6.79 -8.43 3.71
C VAL A 9 -8.23 -8.16 3.29
N THR A 10 -8.95 -9.22 2.99
CA THR A 10 -10.41 -9.20 2.81
C THR A 10 -11.07 -9.99 3.95
N ALA A 11 -12.40 -10.02 3.97
CA ALA A 11 -13.14 -10.82 4.96
C ALA A 11 -12.84 -12.33 4.86
N GLU A 12 -12.37 -12.81 3.70
CA GLU A 12 -12.19 -14.23 3.40
C GLU A 12 -10.74 -14.68 3.58
N ARG A 13 -9.77 -13.85 3.17
CA ARG A 13 -8.35 -14.21 3.17
C ARG A 13 -7.42 -13.01 3.05
N VAL A 14 -6.14 -13.27 3.28
CA VAL A 14 -5.05 -12.38 2.89
C VAL A 14 -4.88 -12.47 1.36
N VAL A 15 -4.93 -11.32 0.69
CA VAL A 15 -4.80 -11.22 -0.77
C VAL A 15 -3.37 -10.89 -1.18
N PHE A 16 -2.66 -10.11 -0.35
CA PHE A 16 -1.27 -9.72 -0.58
C PHE A 16 -0.55 -9.59 0.77
N SER A 17 0.69 -10.08 0.87
CA SER A 17 1.48 -9.98 2.09
C SER A 17 2.97 -10.04 1.78
N GLU A 18 3.56 -8.91 1.41
CA GLU A 18 4.96 -8.84 1.00
C GLU A 18 5.65 -7.59 1.53
N GLU A 19 6.97 -7.57 1.43
CA GLU A 19 7.77 -6.39 1.72
C GLU A 19 7.97 -5.59 0.43
N VAL A 20 7.67 -4.30 0.48
CA VAL A 20 7.58 -3.41 -0.70
C VAL A 20 8.35 -2.11 -0.44
N ASP A 21 8.70 -1.40 -1.52
CA ASP A 21 9.47 -0.17 -1.42
C ASP A 21 8.56 1.03 -1.18
N VAL A 22 7.43 1.11 -1.88
CA VAL A 22 6.48 2.23 -1.83
C VAL A 22 5.07 1.74 -2.10
N VAL A 23 4.09 2.34 -1.43
CA VAL A 23 2.65 2.13 -1.71
C VAL A 23 2.00 3.47 -1.98
N VAL A 24 1.20 3.55 -3.04
CA VAL A 24 0.35 4.70 -3.33
C VAL A 24 -1.10 4.26 -3.30
N ALA A 25 -1.91 4.93 -2.47
CA ALA A 25 -3.29 4.56 -2.22
C ALA A 25 -4.24 5.77 -2.23
N PRO A 26 -5.50 5.61 -2.68
CA PRO A 26 -6.52 6.64 -2.55
C PRO A 26 -7.05 6.68 -1.10
N GLY A 27 -6.61 7.64 -0.31
CA GLY A 27 -7.10 7.90 1.04
C GLY A 27 -8.32 8.82 1.07
N ALA A 28 -8.95 8.93 2.25
CA ALA A 28 -10.13 9.79 2.47
C ALA A 28 -9.92 11.26 2.09
N GLU A 29 -8.70 11.78 2.30
CA GLU A 29 -8.33 13.18 2.06
C GLU A 29 -7.52 13.38 0.76
N GLY A 30 -7.42 12.35 -0.10
CA GLY A 30 -6.67 12.39 -1.35
C GLY A 30 -5.67 11.25 -1.49
N GLN A 31 -4.71 11.37 -2.40
CA GLN A 31 -3.70 10.33 -2.59
C GLN A 31 -2.66 10.30 -1.47
N LEU A 32 -2.34 9.09 -1.01
CA LEU A 32 -1.35 8.81 0.02
C LEU A 32 -0.16 8.08 -0.61
N GLY A 33 1.03 8.65 -0.48
CA GLY A 33 2.30 7.98 -0.79
C GLY A 33 2.99 7.53 0.49
N ILE A 34 3.07 6.22 0.69
CA ILE A 34 3.62 5.59 1.90
C ILE A 34 5.00 5.04 1.57
N LEU A 35 6.02 5.60 2.21
CA LEU A 35 7.43 5.22 2.07
C LEU A 35 7.94 4.57 3.38
N PRO A 36 9.13 3.94 3.36
CA PRO A 36 9.73 3.42 4.58
C PRO A 36 9.86 4.51 5.65
N HIS A 37 9.58 4.16 6.90
CA HIS A 37 9.56 5.07 8.05
C HIS A 37 8.49 6.18 8.02
N HIS A 38 7.41 6.00 7.25
CA HIS A 38 6.24 6.88 7.34
C HIS A 38 5.66 6.90 8.76
N ALA A 39 5.12 8.05 9.19
CA ALA A 39 4.47 8.19 10.48
C ALA A 39 3.24 7.25 10.57
N PRO A 40 2.91 6.69 11.75
CA PRO A 40 1.69 5.90 11.91
C PRO A 40 0.45 6.74 11.55
N LEU A 41 -0.39 6.20 10.67
CA LEU A 41 -1.62 6.83 10.22
C LEU A 41 -2.72 5.78 10.10
N MET A 42 -3.89 6.09 10.63
CA MET A 42 -5.11 5.29 10.45
C MET A 42 -6.15 6.15 9.73
N THR A 43 -6.58 5.70 8.56
CA THR A 43 -7.53 6.44 7.70
C THR A 43 -8.36 5.46 6.88
N THR A 44 -9.47 5.93 6.32
CA THR A 44 -10.26 5.16 5.37
C THR A 44 -9.67 5.30 3.96
N LEU A 45 -9.81 4.23 3.17
CA LEU A 45 -9.46 4.23 1.75
C LEU A 45 -10.72 4.48 0.91
N GLN A 46 -10.56 5.24 -0.17
CA GLN A 46 -11.59 5.38 -1.20
C GLN A 46 -11.46 4.24 -2.23
N PRO A 47 -12.54 3.91 -2.98
CA PRO A 47 -12.43 2.97 -4.09
C PRO A 47 -11.44 3.49 -5.15
N GLY A 48 -10.55 2.61 -5.64
CA GLY A 48 -9.58 2.93 -6.67
C GLY A 48 -8.41 1.95 -6.69
N GLU A 49 -7.45 2.19 -7.57
CA GLU A 49 -6.26 1.35 -7.70
C GLU A 49 -5.20 1.66 -6.64
N LEU A 50 -4.59 0.61 -6.10
CA LEU A 50 -3.39 0.67 -5.28
C LEU A 50 -2.17 0.47 -6.19
N ARG A 51 -1.20 1.38 -6.15
CA ARG A 51 0.06 1.21 -6.89
C ARG A 51 1.16 0.83 -5.92
N VAL A 52 1.86 -0.25 -6.21
CA VAL A 52 2.90 -0.81 -5.36
C VAL A 52 4.19 -0.88 -6.17
N ARG A 53 5.30 -0.45 -5.56
CA ARG A 53 6.64 -0.61 -6.14
C ARG A 53 7.44 -1.60 -5.32
N GLN A 54 8.03 -2.59 -5.98
CA GLN A 54 8.87 -3.61 -5.37
C GLN A 54 10.05 -3.92 -6.29
N GLY A 55 11.28 -3.81 -5.79
CA GLY A 55 12.48 -4.14 -6.57
C GLY A 55 12.69 -3.24 -7.78
N GLY A 56 12.09 -2.04 -7.79
CA GLY A 56 12.10 -1.12 -8.92
C GLY A 56 11.00 -1.36 -9.97
N GLU A 57 10.24 -2.45 -9.87
CA GLU A 57 9.06 -2.71 -10.70
C GLU A 57 7.81 -2.13 -10.04
N GLU A 58 6.87 -1.64 -10.84
CA GLU A 58 5.61 -1.06 -10.39
C GLU A 58 4.43 -1.85 -10.93
N PHE A 59 3.48 -2.18 -10.05
CA PHE A 59 2.25 -2.87 -10.39
C PHE A 59 1.04 -2.26 -9.70
N SER A 60 -0.12 -2.35 -10.35
CA SER A 60 -1.41 -1.92 -9.82
C SER A 60 -2.20 -3.11 -9.29
N LEU A 61 -2.85 -2.93 -8.14
CA LEU A 61 -3.83 -3.84 -7.55
C LEU A 61 -5.19 -3.13 -7.55
N ALA A 62 -6.22 -3.80 -8.07
CA ALA A 62 -7.61 -3.32 -8.16
C ALA A 62 -8.58 -4.37 -7.63
#